data_AF-A0A919HJG6-F1
#
_entry.id   AF-A0A919HJG6-F1
#
_cell.length_a   1.000
_cell.length_b   1.000
_cell.length_c   1.000
_cell.angle_alpha   90.00
_cell.angle_beta   90.00
_cell.angle_gamma   90.00
#
_symmetry.space_group_name_H-M   'P 1'
#
loop_
_entity.id
_entity.type
_entity.pdbx_description
1 polymer ?
#
loop_
_entity_poly.entity_id
_entity_poly.type
_entity_poly.pdbx_seq_one_letter_code
_entity_poly.pdbx_strand_id
1 'polypeptide(L)'
;MSERIASYPRVCVQGDGRQVVSQAGAVLLVETVRKIGLDQAVSVALEPWRKPRAVHDPGEVLLDLALMVAMGGDCLADVGMLRAEPAVFGTVASDPTVSCLIEALASSGGKALRALRAARAEVREGVWRLSGDRAPHGGGAVTVDLDGVLVIAHSDKEDAAPTWKRTFVPSPADGVRRPRCGWDRGARCCPATAGQRGIKHRRRSHDGHPSGLGPTTEGVPAGTPDPDPQRFRGRDT
;
A
#
# COMPACT_ATOMS: atom_id res chain seq x y z
N MET A 1 -35.37 -6.72 14.42
CA MET A 1 -34.70 -6.31 13.17
C MET A 1 -33.58 -5.37 13.58
N SER A 2 -32.37 -5.88 13.82
CA SER A 2 -31.25 -5.03 14.24
C SER A 2 -30.90 -4.09 13.10
N GLU A 3 -31.00 -2.78 13.35
CA GLU A 3 -30.44 -1.77 12.47
C GLU A 3 -28.96 -2.08 12.23
N ARG A 4 -28.57 -2.15 10.96
CA ARG A 4 -27.17 -2.15 10.59
C ARG A 4 -26.60 -0.79 10.98
N ILE A 5 -25.84 -0.73 12.07
CA ILE A 5 -25.02 0.44 12.37
C ILE A 5 -23.93 0.44 11.29
N ALA A 6 -24.15 1.20 10.23
CA ALA A 6 -23.14 1.36 9.19
C ALA A 6 -22.00 2.19 9.78
N SER A 7 -20.77 1.67 9.70
CA SER A 7 -19.58 2.31 10.28
C SER A 7 -19.32 3.70 9.72
N TYR A 8 -19.71 3.93 8.47
CA TYR A 8 -19.57 5.21 7.78
C TYR A 8 -20.94 5.83 7.44
N PRO A 9 -21.07 7.16 7.37
CA PRO A 9 -22.25 7.83 6.83
C PRO A 9 -22.52 7.46 5.36
N ARG A 10 -23.77 7.63 4.90
CA ARG A 10 -24.08 7.61 3.46
C ARG A 10 -23.84 8.98 2.88
N VAL A 11 -22.91 9.08 1.93
CA VAL A 11 -22.61 10.33 1.25
C VAL A 11 -23.69 10.64 0.21
N CYS A 12 -24.20 11.87 0.22
CA CYS A 12 -25.11 12.39 -0.80
C CYS A 12 -24.43 13.55 -1.53
N VAL A 13 -24.45 13.52 -2.87
CA VAL A 13 -23.82 14.55 -3.70
C VAL A 13 -24.85 15.64 -3.98
N GLN A 14 -24.49 16.90 -3.67
CA GLN A 14 -25.30 18.08 -3.96
C GLN A 14 -24.53 19.02 -4.90
N GLY A 15 -25.23 19.67 -5.83
CA GLY A 15 -24.65 20.54 -6.85
C GLY A 15 -24.69 22.04 -6.51
N ASP A 16 -25.00 22.40 -5.26
CA ASP A 16 -25.22 23.80 -4.84
C ASP A 16 -23.92 24.55 -4.49
N GLY A 17 -22.78 23.86 -4.47
CA GLY A 17 -21.47 24.41 -4.17
C GLY A 17 -21.25 24.82 -2.70
N ARG A 18 -22.17 24.45 -1.79
CA ARG A 18 -22.10 24.86 -0.37
C ARG A 18 -21.32 23.89 0.49
N GLN A 19 -21.07 22.67 0.00
CA GLN A 19 -20.31 21.63 0.70
C GLN A 19 -19.21 21.10 -0.23
N VAL A 20 -17.96 21.25 0.19
CA VAL A 20 -16.78 20.75 -0.53
C VAL A 20 -16.04 19.80 0.40
N VAL A 21 -15.64 18.65 -0.14
CA VAL A 21 -14.81 17.66 0.55
C VAL A 21 -13.52 17.48 -0.24
N SER A 22 -12.38 17.55 0.45
CA SER A 22 -11.07 17.39 -0.16
C SER A 22 -10.82 15.93 -0.52
N GLN A 23 -11.38 15.00 0.26
CA GLN A 23 -11.18 13.56 0.09
C GLN A 23 -12.34 12.85 -0.62
N ALA A 24 -12.94 13.48 -1.64
CA ALA A 24 -14.02 12.88 -2.43
C ALA A 24 -13.66 11.49 -3.02
N GLY A 25 -12.39 11.27 -3.37
CA GLY A 25 -11.91 10.00 -3.91
C GLY A 25 -11.97 8.83 -2.90
N ALA A 26 -11.91 9.12 -1.60
CA ALA A 26 -11.98 8.09 -0.56
C ALA A 26 -13.38 7.48 -0.40
N VAL A 27 -14.42 8.14 -0.92
CA VAL A 27 -15.79 7.63 -0.90
C VAL A 27 -15.89 6.26 -1.60
N LEU A 28 -15.13 6.05 -2.69
CA LEU A 28 -15.09 4.75 -3.36
C LEU A 28 -14.53 3.65 -2.44
N LEU A 29 -13.51 3.97 -1.64
CA LEU A 29 -12.92 3.03 -0.69
C LEU A 29 -13.91 2.71 0.44
N VAL A 30 -14.55 3.73 1.00
CA VAL A 30 -15.59 3.58 2.04
C VAL A 30 -16.75 2.71 1.53
N GLU A 31 -17.26 2.99 0.34
CA GLU A 31 -18.34 2.18 -0.25
C GLU A 31 -17.87 0.77 -0.59
N THR A 32 -16.60 0.57 -0.95
CA THR A 32 -16.03 -0.77 -1.16
C THR A 32 -16.01 -1.55 0.16
N VAL A 33 -15.47 -0.97 1.23
CA VAL A 33 -15.44 -1.57 2.58
C VAL A 33 -16.84 -2.00 3.01
N ARG A 34 -17.84 -1.12 2.84
CA ARG A 34 -19.24 -1.42 3.17
C ARG A 34 -19.83 -2.52 2.28
N LYS A 35 -19.62 -2.45 0.96
CA LYS A 35 -20.21 -3.42 0.02
C LYS A 35 -19.68 -4.83 0.20
N ILE A 36 -18.40 -4.97 0.53
CA ILE A 36 -17.78 -6.28 0.77
C ILE A 36 -17.99 -6.77 2.21
N GLY A 37 -18.53 -5.93 3.09
CA GLY A 37 -18.79 -6.26 4.50
C GLY A 37 -17.53 -6.34 5.36
N LEU A 38 -16.45 -5.64 4.96
CA LEU A 38 -15.19 -5.64 5.70
C LEU A 38 -15.32 -4.92 7.05
N ASP A 39 -16.12 -3.86 7.10
CA ASP A 39 -16.52 -3.16 8.33
C ASP A 39 -17.08 -4.10 9.38
N GLN A 40 -18.12 -4.86 9.00
CA GLN A 40 -18.76 -5.79 9.91
C GLN A 40 -17.83 -6.93 10.36
N ALA A 41 -17.08 -7.50 9.42
CA ALA A 41 -16.20 -8.64 9.71
C ALA A 41 -15.06 -8.25 10.66
N VAL A 42 -14.46 -7.08 10.46
CA VAL A 42 -13.37 -6.59 11.32
C VAL A 42 -13.90 -6.18 12.70
N SER A 43 -15.06 -5.50 12.78
CA SER A 43 -15.69 -5.16 14.06
C SER A 43 -15.95 -6.42 14.90
N VAL A 44 -16.58 -7.46 14.32
CA VAL A 44 -16.83 -8.74 15.00
C VAL A 44 -15.53 -9.41 15.44
N ALA A 45 -14.52 -9.43 14.58
CA ALA A 45 -13.25 -10.08 14.89
C ALA A 45 -12.48 -9.39 16.04
N LEU A 46 -12.70 -8.08 16.23
CA LEU A 46 -12.03 -7.29 17.26
C LEU A 46 -12.87 -7.04 18.52
N GLU A 47 -14.09 -7.56 18.59
CA GLU A 47 -14.93 -7.49 19.79
C GLU A 47 -14.20 -7.91 21.09
N PRO A 48 -13.33 -8.95 21.11
CA PRO A 48 -12.57 -9.31 22.32
C PRO A 48 -11.63 -8.21 22.85
N TRP A 49 -11.28 -7.23 22.02
CA TRP A 49 -10.44 -6.08 22.39
C TRP A 49 -11.25 -4.81 22.65
N ARG A 50 -12.57 -4.87 22.49
CA ARG A 50 -13.44 -3.74 22.78
C ARG A 50 -13.53 -3.52 24.28
N LYS A 51 -13.15 -2.34 24.75
CA LYS A 51 -13.33 -1.97 26.17
C LYS A 51 -14.83 -1.75 26.44
N PRO A 52 -15.36 -2.11 27.63
CA PRO A 52 -16.78 -1.96 27.95
C PRO A 52 -17.34 -0.53 27.81
N ARG A 53 -16.47 0.49 27.93
CA ARG A 53 -16.82 1.91 27.80
C ARG A 53 -16.23 2.55 26.54
N ALA A 54 -15.82 1.74 25.56
CA ALA A 54 -15.30 2.25 24.29
C ALA A 54 -16.42 2.91 23.49
N VAL A 55 -16.24 4.19 23.19
CA VAL A 55 -17.13 4.94 22.28
C VAL A 55 -16.92 4.50 20.84
N HIS A 56 -15.65 4.33 20.43
CA HIS A 56 -15.28 3.88 19.10
C HIS A 56 -15.16 2.35 19.06
N ASP A 57 -15.70 1.76 18.00
CA ASP A 57 -15.50 0.36 17.69
C ASP A 57 -14.05 0.13 17.21
N PRO A 58 -13.32 -0.88 17.73
CA PRO A 58 -11.93 -1.12 17.38
C PRO A 58 -11.72 -1.48 15.90
N GLY A 59 -12.73 -2.08 15.25
CA GLY A 59 -12.68 -2.39 13.83
C GLY A 59 -12.81 -1.15 12.96
N GLU A 60 -13.72 -0.24 13.32
CA GLU A 60 -13.87 1.06 12.65
C GLU A 60 -12.57 1.88 12.74
N VAL A 61 -11.95 1.93 13.93
CA VAL A 61 -10.69 2.65 14.13
C VAL A 61 -9.55 2.09 13.26
N LEU A 62 -9.50 0.76 13.07
CA LEU A 62 -8.51 0.18 12.15
C LEU A 62 -8.82 0.46 10.68
N LEU A 63 -10.09 0.56 10.31
CA LEU A 63 -10.49 0.90 8.94
C LEU A 63 -10.22 2.38 8.64
N ASP A 64 -10.42 3.27 9.61
CA ASP A 64 -10.00 4.67 9.51
C ASP A 64 -8.49 4.77 9.29
N LEU A 65 -7.69 3.98 9.99
CA LEU A 65 -6.25 3.91 9.73
C LEU A 65 -5.93 3.40 8.32
N ALA A 66 -6.64 2.38 7.84
CA ALA A 66 -6.44 1.88 6.48
C ALA A 66 -6.82 2.93 5.42
N LEU A 67 -7.90 3.68 5.62
CA LEU A 67 -8.30 4.78 4.76
C LEU A 67 -7.29 5.93 4.80
N MET A 68 -6.79 6.29 5.99
CA MET A 68 -5.75 7.29 6.17
C MET A 68 -4.50 6.95 5.35
N VAL A 69 -4.02 5.70 5.45
CA VAL A 69 -2.86 5.22 4.67
C VAL A 69 -3.16 5.22 3.17
N ALA A 70 -4.37 4.81 2.76
CA ALA A 70 -4.77 4.79 1.35
C ALA A 70 -4.82 6.20 0.72
N MET A 71 -5.07 7.24 1.51
CA MET A 71 -5.02 8.63 1.07
C MET A 71 -3.62 9.26 1.17
N GLY A 72 -2.61 8.49 1.58
CA GLY A 72 -1.22 8.91 1.63
C GLY A 72 -0.73 9.41 2.99
N GLY A 73 -1.48 9.19 4.07
CA GLY A 73 -0.98 9.43 5.42
C GLY A 73 0.10 8.41 5.81
N ASP A 74 1.07 8.86 6.58
CA ASP A 74 2.21 8.05 7.04
C ASP A 74 2.39 8.10 8.57
N CYS A 75 1.56 8.89 9.26
CA CYS A 75 1.55 9.04 10.71
C CYS A 75 0.16 8.73 11.28
N LEU A 76 0.09 8.15 12.50
CA LEU A 76 -1.20 7.93 13.18
C LEU A 76 -1.99 9.23 13.39
N ALA A 77 -1.31 10.38 13.49
CA ALA A 77 -1.94 11.68 13.63
C ALA A 77 -2.68 12.15 12.36
N ASP A 78 -2.34 11.60 11.19
CA ASP A 78 -2.99 11.94 9.92
C ASP A 78 -4.45 11.47 9.85
N VAL A 79 -4.88 10.65 10.82
CA VAL A 79 -6.31 10.36 11.06
C VAL A 79 -7.11 11.65 11.33
N GLY A 80 -6.44 12.74 11.70
CA GLY A 80 -7.00 14.10 11.73
C GLY A 80 -7.62 14.55 10.40
N MET A 81 -7.08 14.10 9.26
CA MET A 81 -7.66 14.39 7.94
C MET A 81 -9.06 13.80 7.78
N LEU A 82 -9.27 12.58 8.27
CA LEU A 82 -10.59 11.94 8.28
C LEU A 82 -11.56 12.65 9.23
N ARG A 83 -11.08 13.01 10.44
CA ARG A 83 -11.87 13.76 11.42
C ARG A 83 -12.31 15.14 10.92
N ALA A 84 -11.54 15.76 10.02
CA ALA A 84 -11.89 17.05 9.44
C ALA A 84 -13.09 16.97 8.49
N GLU A 85 -13.46 15.77 8.01
CA GLU A 85 -14.56 15.55 7.05
C GLU A 85 -15.62 14.58 7.61
N PRO A 86 -16.30 14.93 8.72
CA PRO A 86 -17.26 14.03 9.38
C PRO A 86 -18.50 13.71 8.53
N ALA A 87 -18.79 14.52 7.52
CA ALA A 87 -19.86 14.23 6.55
C ALA A 87 -19.56 12.98 5.69
N VAL A 88 -18.28 12.63 5.51
CA VAL A 88 -17.84 11.47 4.73
C VAL A 88 -17.49 10.31 5.65
N PHE A 89 -16.75 10.58 6.73
CA PHE A 89 -16.14 9.53 7.55
C PHE A 89 -16.82 9.33 8.91
N GLY A 90 -17.77 10.19 9.28
CA GLY A 90 -18.45 10.11 10.57
C GLY A 90 -17.55 10.47 11.75
N THR A 91 -17.79 9.84 12.89
CA THR A 91 -17.04 10.10 14.13
C THR A 91 -15.75 9.28 14.16
N VAL A 92 -14.64 9.94 13.81
CA VAL A 92 -13.34 9.29 13.76
C VAL A 92 -12.58 9.49 15.08
N ALA A 93 -11.89 8.44 15.53
CA ALA A 93 -11.18 8.43 16.81
C ALA A 93 -10.01 9.42 16.85
N SER A 94 -9.68 9.90 18.06
CA SER A 94 -8.51 10.75 18.28
C SER A 94 -7.20 9.96 18.22
N ASP A 95 -6.09 10.62 17.88
CA ASP A 95 -4.76 10.00 17.75
C ASP A 95 -4.34 9.24 19.03
N PRO A 96 -4.57 9.76 20.26
CA PRO A 96 -4.32 8.98 21.47
C PRO A 96 -5.18 7.71 21.58
N THR A 97 -6.44 7.76 21.16
CA THR A 97 -7.33 6.59 21.14
C THR A 97 -6.82 5.53 20.17
N VAL A 98 -6.41 5.96 18.98
CA VAL A 98 -5.80 5.10 17.96
C VAL A 98 -4.53 4.45 18.50
N SER A 99 -3.63 5.25 19.06
CA SER A 99 -2.36 4.77 19.64
C SER A 99 -2.60 3.72 20.74
N CYS A 100 -3.51 4.00 21.67
CA CYS A 100 -3.88 3.05 22.72
C CYS A 100 -4.49 1.75 22.18
N LEU A 101 -5.25 1.79 21.09
CA LEU A 101 -5.79 0.60 20.44
C LEU A 101 -4.65 -0.23 19.83
N ILE A 102 -3.76 0.40 19.07
CA ILE A 102 -2.63 -0.30 18.43
C ILE A 102 -1.74 -0.98 19.49
N GLU A 103 -1.47 -0.29 20.61
CA GLU A 103 -0.72 -0.87 21.74
C GLU A 103 -1.42 -2.11 22.32
N ALA A 104 -2.74 -2.04 22.52
CA ALA A 104 -3.53 -3.16 23.03
C ALA A 104 -3.54 -4.37 22.06
N LEU A 105 -3.63 -4.12 20.76
CA LEU A 105 -3.58 -5.16 19.74
C LEU A 105 -2.18 -5.78 19.64
N ALA A 106 -1.13 -4.95 19.69
CA ALA A 106 0.27 -5.40 19.67
C ALA A 106 0.61 -6.29 20.88
N SER A 107 0.11 -5.92 22.06
CA SER A 107 0.29 -6.68 23.31
C SER A 107 -0.40 -8.06 23.31
N SER A 108 -1.22 -8.39 22.29
CA SER A 108 -2.02 -9.62 22.26
C SER A 108 -1.30 -10.91 21.83
N GLY A 109 0.02 -10.88 21.61
CA GLY A 109 0.81 -12.08 21.23
C GLY A 109 0.36 -12.70 19.89
N GLY A 110 -0.09 -11.85 18.95
CA GLY A 110 -0.54 -12.25 17.62
C GLY A 110 -1.98 -12.75 17.52
N LYS A 111 -2.73 -12.81 18.63
CA LYS A 111 -4.16 -13.17 18.61
C LYS A 111 -4.98 -12.21 17.75
N ALA A 112 -4.77 -10.90 17.92
CA ALA A 112 -5.43 -9.87 17.12
C ALA A 112 -5.13 -10.03 15.63
N LEU A 113 -3.85 -10.24 15.28
CA LEU A 113 -3.43 -10.42 13.90
C LEU A 113 -4.06 -11.66 13.25
N ARG A 114 -4.21 -12.76 14.01
CA ARG A 114 -4.91 -13.97 13.52
C ARG A 114 -6.40 -13.70 13.29
N ALA A 115 -7.06 -13.00 14.20
CA ALA A 115 -8.47 -12.61 14.04
C ALA A 115 -8.68 -11.74 12.80
N LEU A 116 -7.81 -10.73 12.59
CA LEU A 116 -7.84 -9.88 11.40
C LEU A 116 -7.58 -10.65 10.10
N ARG A 117 -6.63 -11.60 10.11
CA ARG A 117 -6.38 -12.47 8.96
C ARG A 117 -7.59 -13.34 8.62
N ALA A 118 -8.26 -13.88 9.63
CA ALA A 118 -9.47 -14.67 9.45
C ALA A 118 -10.62 -13.83 8.85
N ALA A 119 -10.89 -12.65 9.42
CA ALA A 119 -11.90 -11.73 8.91
C ALA A 119 -11.64 -11.32 7.45
N ARG A 120 -10.39 -10.98 7.13
CA ARG A 120 -9.98 -10.66 5.75
C ARG A 120 -10.13 -11.85 4.81
N ALA A 121 -9.81 -13.07 5.26
CA ALA A 121 -9.98 -14.27 4.47
C ALA A 121 -11.47 -14.52 4.16
N GLU A 122 -12.34 -14.44 5.16
CA GLU A 122 -13.79 -14.59 5.01
C GLU A 122 -14.37 -13.59 4.00
N VAL A 123 -14.05 -12.31 4.16
CA VAL A 123 -14.51 -11.24 3.24
C VAL A 123 -14.00 -11.51 1.83
N ARG A 124 -12.74 -11.92 1.69
CA ARG A 124 -12.14 -12.23 0.39
C ARG A 124 -12.83 -13.40 -0.29
N GLU A 125 -13.14 -14.48 0.42
CA GLU A 125 -13.94 -15.60 -0.12
C GLU A 125 -15.32 -15.11 -0.61
N GLY A 126 -15.94 -14.20 0.12
CA GLY A 126 -17.18 -13.54 -0.30
C GLY A 126 -17.03 -12.75 -1.60
N VAL A 127 -15.99 -11.92 -1.70
CA VAL A 127 -15.68 -11.13 -2.91
C VAL A 127 -15.42 -12.04 -4.11
N TRP A 128 -14.69 -13.14 -3.92
CA TRP A 128 -14.44 -14.13 -4.95
C TRP A 128 -15.71 -14.78 -5.47
N ARG A 129 -16.58 -15.22 -4.56
CA ARG A 129 -17.89 -15.77 -4.92
C ARG A 129 -18.75 -14.76 -5.69
N LEU A 130 -18.73 -13.49 -5.30
CA LEU A 130 -19.48 -12.42 -5.99
C LEU A 130 -18.91 -12.10 -7.38
N SER A 131 -17.61 -12.33 -7.58
CA SER A 131 -16.92 -12.06 -8.84
C SER A 131 -17.21 -13.16 -9.89
N GLY A 132 -17.60 -14.37 -9.47
CA GLY A 132 -17.93 -15.49 -10.35
C GLY A 132 -16.81 -15.76 -11.37
N ASP A 133 -17.18 -15.91 -12.63
CA ASP A 133 -16.22 -16.17 -13.74
C ASP A 133 -15.25 -15.00 -13.99
N ARG A 134 -15.52 -13.81 -13.44
CA ARG A 134 -14.61 -12.65 -13.50
C ARG A 134 -13.60 -12.63 -12.37
N ALA A 135 -13.66 -13.60 -11.45
CA ALA A 135 -12.66 -13.71 -10.41
C ALA A 135 -11.29 -13.99 -11.06
N PRO A 136 -10.20 -13.37 -10.58
CA PRO A 136 -8.87 -13.52 -11.17
C PRO A 136 -8.32 -14.95 -11.11
N HIS A 137 -8.92 -15.83 -10.31
CA HIS A 137 -8.58 -17.26 -10.24
C HIS A 137 -9.55 -18.15 -11.02
N GLY A 138 -10.54 -17.59 -11.73
CA GLY A 138 -11.55 -18.35 -12.48
C GLY A 138 -10.95 -19.26 -13.56
N GLY A 139 -9.75 -18.95 -14.05
CA GLY A 139 -8.97 -19.79 -14.96
C GLY A 139 -8.02 -20.80 -14.28
N GLY A 140 -8.12 -21.01 -12.96
CA GLY A 140 -7.24 -21.90 -12.20
C GLY A 140 -5.84 -21.35 -11.89
N ALA A 141 -5.53 -20.15 -12.38
CA ALA A 141 -4.27 -19.44 -12.09
C ALA A 141 -4.55 -17.95 -11.88
N VAL A 142 -3.77 -17.32 -11.00
CA VAL A 142 -3.78 -15.86 -10.80
C VAL A 142 -2.46 -15.33 -11.34
N THR A 143 -2.51 -14.53 -12.40
CA THR A 143 -1.34 -13.84 -12.93
C THR A 143 -1.10 -12.56 -12.14
N VAL A 144 0.02 -12.50 -11.44
CA VAL A 144 0.48 -11.28 -10.76
C VAL A 144 1.61 -10.70 -11.60
N ASP A 145 1.35 -9.59 -12.28
CA ASP A 145 2.40 -8.84 -12.96
C ASP A 145 3.13 -7.97 -11.95
N LEU A 146 4.43 -8.22 -11.80
CA LEU A 146 5.30 -7.52 -10.84
C LEU A 146 6.21 -6.57 -11.60
N ASP A 147 5.70 -5.37 -11.88
CA ASP A 147 6.52 -4.29 -12.44
C ASP A 147 7.46 -3.71 -11.37
N GLY A 148 8.73 -4.14 -11.42
CA GLY A 148 9.78 -3.60 -10.57
C GLY A 148 10.46 -2.38 -11.18
N VAL A 149 10.33 -1.22 -10.54
CA VAL A 149 11.23 -0.08 -10.76
C VAL A 149 12.53 -0.33 -9.99
N LEU A 150 13.67 -0.24 -10.67
CA LEU A 150 14.95 -0.36 -10.01
C LEU A 150 15.23 0.91 -9.21
N VAL A 151 15.17 0.81 -7.87
CA VAL A 151 15.68 1.85 -6.98
C VAL A 151 17.12 1.50 -6.63
N ILE A 152 18.07 2.26 -7.18
CA ILE A 152 19.49 2.06 -6.90
C ILE A 152 19.80 2.68 -5.53
N ALA A 153 19.96 1.83 -4.52
CA ALA A 153 20.50 2.22 -3.22
C ALA A 153 21.99 1.88 -3.21
N HIS A 154 22.83 2.90 -3.08
CA HIS A 154 24.28 2.74 -2.99
C HIS A 154 24.68 2.12 -1.65
N SER A 155 25.69 1.25 -1.66
CA SER A 155 26.28 0.61 -0.49
C SER A 155 27.79 0.49 -0.67
N ASP A 156 28.57 1.04 0.26
CA ASP A 156 30.05 0.96 0.31
C ASP A 156 30.57 -0.35 0.94
N LYS A 157 29.69 -1.33 1.16
CA LYS A 157 30.10 -2.63 1.72
C LYS A 157 30.88 -3.42 0.67
N GLU A 158 32.00 -4.02 1.09
CA GLU A 158 32.70 -5.04 0.31
C GLU A 158 31.69 -6.15 -0.06
N ASP A 159 31.73 -6.61 -1.32
CA ASP A 159 30.80 -7.58 -1.94
C ASP A 159 29.37 -7.10 -2.26
N ALA A 160 29.14 -5.80 -2.49
CA ALA A 160 27.88 -5.32 -3.02
C ALA A 160 27.55 -5.99 -4.39
N ALA A 161 26.58 -6.91 -4.38
CA ALA A 161 26.19 -7.66 -5.56
C ALA A 161 25.49 -6.77 -6.62
N PRO A 162 25.71 -7.04 -7.92
CA PRO A 162 24.96 -6.35 -8.97
C PRO A 162 23.47 -6.60 -8.81
N THR A 163 22.67 -5.61 -9.20
CA THR A 163 21.20 -5.73 -9.16
C THR A 163 20.72 -6.90 -10.03
N TRP A 164 19.51 -7.42 -9.80
CA TRP A 164 18.98 -8.54 -10.59
C TRP A 164 18.86 -8.23 -12.10
N LYS A 165 18.69 -6.94 -12.46
CA LYS A 165 18.78 -6.43 -13.85
C LYS A 165 20.22 -6.24 -14.34
N ARG A 166 21.21 -6.72 -13.59
CA ARG A 166 22.67 -6.61 -13.81
C ARG A 166 23.19 -5.18 -13.98
N THR A 167 22.46 -4.20 -13.47
CA THR A 167 22.89 -2.80 -13.41
C THR A 167 23.79 -2.58 -12.19
N PHE A 168 24.96 -1.99 -12.42
CA PHE A 168 25.95 -1.55 -11.44
C PHE A 168 26.25 -0.08 -11.73
N VAL A 169 26.34 0.75 -10.70
CA VAL A 169 26.78 2.16 -10.85
C VAL A 169 28.09 2.29 -10.08
N PRO A 170 29.24 2.46 -10.76
CA PRO A 170 30.47 2.87 -10.10
C PRO A 170 30.23 4.21 -9.39
N SER A 171 30.66 4.34 -8.14
CA SER A 171 30.61 5.62 -7.45
C SER A 171 31.45 6.67 -8.21
N PRO A 172 30.95 7.88 -8.49
CA PRO A 172 31.78 8.98 -8.97
C PRO A 172 32.52 9.60 -7.78
N ALA A 173 33.45 8.87 -7.17
CA ALA A 173 34.19 9.38 -6.02
C ALA A 173 35.55 8.69 -5.79
N ASP A 174 36.37 8.55 -6.84
CA ASP A 174 37.82 8.64 -6.64
C ASP A 174 38.15 10.10 -6.27
N GLY A 175 38.02 10.48 -5.00
CA GLY A 175 38.50 11.81 -4.57
C GLY A 175 38.00 12.45 -3.29
N VAL A 176 37.11 11.85 -2.49
CA VAL A 176 36.74 12.46 -1.20
C VAL A 176 36.79 11.44 -0.07
N ARG A 177 37.91 11.45 0.66
CA ARG A 177 38.09 10.75 1.93
C ARG A 177 37.15 11.38 2.96
N ARG A 178 36.01 10.74 3.27
CA ARG A 178 35.18 11.08 4.44
C ARG A 178 35.60 10.24 5.65
N PRO A 179 35.59 10.82 6.87
CA PRO A 179 35.99 10.09 8.07
C PRO A 179 35.00 8.96 8.37
N ARG A 180 35.53 7.80 8.77
CA ARG A 180 34.79 6.65 9.31
C ARG A 180 33.78 7.14 10.34
N CYS A 181 32.48 6.97 10.09
CA CYS A 181 31.49 6.93 11.15
C CYS A 181 31.48 5.50 11.73
N GLY A 182 32.21 5.33 12.84
CA GLY A 182 32.06 4.18 13.71
C GLY A 182 30.66 4.20 14.32
N TRP A 183 29.96 3.07 14.22
CA TRP A 183 28.73 2.83 14.95
C TRP A 183 29.10 2.60 16.41
N ASP A 184 28.95 3.63 17.23
CA ASP A 184 28.89 3.45 18.68
C ASP A 184 27.61 4.07 19.24
N ARG A 185 27.08 3.38 20.25
CA ARG A 185 25.70 3.41 20.73
C ARG A 185 25.19 4.80 21.09
N GLY A 186 23.98 5.11 20.59
CA GLY A 186 23.04 6.04 21.23
C GLY A 186 23.00 7.46 20.67
N ALA A 187 22.29 7.66 19.56
CA ALA A 187 21.69 8.95 19.23
C ALA A 187 20.55 8.80 18.21
N ARG A 188 19.48 9.55 18.43
CA ARG A 188 18.25 9.66 17.64
C ARG A 188 18.56 9.87 16.14
N CYS A 189 17.97 9.04 15.27
CA CYS A 189 17.81 9.42 13.87
C CYS A 189 16.64 10.40 13.75
N CYS A 190 16.96 11.67 13.49
CA CYS A 190 16.02 12.57 12.82
C CYS A 190 15.69 11.97 11.45
N PRO A 191 14.42 11.88 11.02
CA PRO A 191 14.11 11.52 9.65
C PRO A 191 14.56 12.67 8.74
N ALA A 192 15.55 12.41 7.90
CA ALA A 192 15.83 13.27 6.77
C ALA A 192 14.66 13.15 5.79
N THR A 193 13.88 14.22 5.66
CA THR A 193 12.83 14.39 4.66
C THR A 193 13.45 14.30 3.26
N ALA A 194 13.39 13.13 2.63
CA ALA A 194 13.69 12.99 1.22
C ALA A 194 12.46 13.47 0.43
N GLY A 195 12.44 14.76 0.13
CA GLY A 195 11.42 15.40 -0.69
C GLY A 195 11.20 14.66 -2.01
N GLN A 196 9.93 14.45 -2.34
CA GLN A 196 9.47 13.99 -3.64
C GLN A 196 10.01 14.94 -4.72
N ARG A 197 11.00 14.49 -5.49
CA ARG A 197 11.36 15.14 -6.75
C ARG A 197 10.49 14.53 -7.83
N GLY A 198 9.55 15.35 -8.33
CA GLY A 198 8.56 14.96 -9.32
C GLY A 198 9.15 14.23 -10.52
N ILE A 199 8.50 13.14 -10.90
CA ILE A 199 8.76 12.40 -12.13
C ILE A 199 8.35 13.32 -13.29
N LYS A 200 9.32 13.98 -13.94
CA LYS A 200 9.08 14.66 -15.21
C LYS A 200 8.98 13.61 -16.31
N HIS A 201 7.76 13.27 -16.71
CA HIS A 201 7.53 12.57 -17.98
C HIS A 201 7.97 13.49 -19.13
N ARG A 202 9.16 13.26 -19.67
CA ARG A 202 9.56 13.86 -20.95
C ARG A 202 8.93 13.01 -22.06
N ARG A 203 7.78 13.44 -22.59
CA ARG A 203 7.30 12.94 -23.90
C ARG A 203 8.34 13.33 -24.95
N ARG A 204 8.88 12.35 -25.69
CA ARG A 204 9.60 12.63 -26.94
C ARG A 204 8.56 12.90 -28.02
N SER A 205 8.62 14.08 -28.63
CA SER A 205 7.96 14.37 -29.90
C SER A 205 8.76 13.69 -31.02
N HIS A 206 8.07 12.96 -31.90
CA HIS A 206 8.66 12.42 -33.12
C HIS A 206 8.45 13.43 -34.26
N ASP A 207 9.43 14.31 -34.49
CA ASP A 207 9.56 15.04 -35.74
C ASP A 207 11.05 15.19 -36.06
N GLY A 208 11.47 14.67 -37.22
CA GLY A 208 12.86 14.77 -37.69
C GLY A 208 13.25 13.57 -38.56
N HIS A 209 13.05 13.70 -39.86
CA HIS A 209 13.58 12.81 -40.90
C HIS A 209 15.11 12.96 -41.00
N PRO A 210 15.87 11.88 -41.14
CA PRO A 210 17.13 11.96 -41.88
C PRO A 210 17.23 10.87 -42.95
N SER A 211 17.40 11.33 -44.18
CA SER A 211 17.86 10.59 -45.34
C SER A 211 19.23 9.96 -45.07
N GLY A 212 19.40 8.67 -45.38
CA GLY A 212 20.70 8.00 -45.33
C GLY A 212 20.59 6.49 -45.38
N LEU A 213 20.76 5.92 -46.57
CA LEU A 213 20.81 4.48 -46.84
C LEU A 213 22.05 3.82 -46.20
N GLY A 214 21.84 2.70 -45.51
CA GLY A 214 22.86 1.77 -44.99
C GLY A 214 22.18 0.45 -44.57
N PRO A 215 22.88 -0.71 -44.67
CA PRO A 215 22.27 -1.98 -45.07
C PRO A 215 21.43 -2.66 -43.99
N THR A 216 20.40 -3.36 -44.47
CA THR A 216 19.48 -4.24 -43.73
C THR A 216 20.23 -5.27 -42.89
N THR A 217 20.21 -5.11 -41.56
CA THR A 217 20.46 -6.21 -40.63
C THR A 217 19.16 -6.97 -40.37
N GLU A 218 19.24 -8.27 -40.59
CA GLU A 218 18.18 -9.27 -40.43
C GLU A 218 17.53 -9.20 -39.04
N GLY A 219 16.21 -9.42 -39.02
CA GLY A 219 15.41 -9.45 -37.80
C GLY A 219 15.81 -10.59 -36.88
N VAL A 220 16.02 -10.28 -35.60
CA VAL A 220 16.15 -11.27 -34.53
C VAL A 220 14.79 -11.93 -34.31
N PRO A 221 14.63 -13.25 -34.47
CA PRO A 221 13.36 -13.90 -34.20
C PRO A 221 13.04 -13.86 -32.70
N ALA A 222 11.78 -13.60 -32.38
CA ALA A 222 11.26 -13.70 -31.02
C ALA A 222 11.47 -15.13 -30.51
N GLY A 223 12.31 -15.26 -29.47
CA GLY A 223 12.52 -16.54 -28.79
C GLY A 223 11.20 -17.06 -28.21
N THR A 224 10.98 -18.36 -28.36
CA THR A 224 9.86 -19.08 -27.75
C THR A 224 9.82 -18.89 -26.23
N PRO A 225 8.63 -18.79 -25.61
CA PRO A 225 8.50 -18.67 -24.16
C PRO A 225 9.13 -19.90 -23.46
N ASP A 226 9.88 -19.66 -22.39
CA ASP A 226 10.46 -20.70 -21.54
C ASP A 226 9.32 -21.53 -20.88
N PRO A 227 9.24 -22.86 -21.09
CA PRO A 227 8.13 -23.67 -20.63
C PRO A 227 8.20 -24.07 -19.15
N ASP A 228 9.25 -23.67 -18.39
CA ASP A 228 9.43 -24.12 -17.00
C ASP A 228 9.20 -23.02 -15.94
N PRO A 229 8.00 -22.93 -15.35
CA PRO A 229 7.71 -21.99 -14.27
C PRO A 229 8.32 -22.37 -12.91
N GLN A 230 9.08 -23.47 -12.79
CA GLN A 230 9.61 -23.98 -11.51
C GLN A 230 11.08 -23.60 -11.23
N ARG A 231 11.74 -22.81 -12.09
CA ARG A 231 13.17 -22.50 -11.96
C ARG A 231 13.55 -21.67 -10.71
N PHE A 232 12.58 -21.16 -9.96
CA PHE A 232 12.77 -20.41 -8.71
C PHE A 232 12.55 -21.26 -7.44
N ARG A 233 12.94 -22.54 -7.43
CA ARG A 233 13.21 -23.24 -6.16
C ARG A 233 14.68 -23.06 -5.77
N GLY A 234 14.88 -22.55 -4.56
CA GLY A 234 16.17 -22.13 -4.01
C GLY A 234 17.22 -23.24 -3.98
N ARG A 235 18.48 -22.83 -4.02
CA ARG A 235 19.58 -23.67 -3.54
C ARG A 235 19.44 -23.75 -2.03
N ASP A 236 19.19 -24.95 -1.54
CA ASP A 236 19.52 -25.34 -0.18
C ASP A 236 21.04 -25.20 0.01
N THR A 237 21.46 -24.28 0.88
CA THR A 237 22.64 -24.37 1.77
C THR A 237 22.46 -23.38 2.91
#